data_AF-A0A398BKD0-F1
#
_entry.id   AF-A0A398BKD0-F1
#
_cell.length_a   1.000
_cell.length_b   1.000
_cell.length_c   1.000
_cell.angle_alpha   90.00
_cell.angle_beta   90.00
_cell.angle_gamma   90.00
#
_symmetry.space_group_name_H-M   'P 1'
#
loop_
_entity.id
_entity.type
_entity.pdbx_description
1 polymer ?
#
loop_
_entity_poly.entity_id
_entity_poly.type
_entity_poly.pdbx_seq_one_letter_code
_entity_poly.pdbx_strand_id
1 'polypeptide(L)'
;MTVHGFMEDWDGEIVLSDIHNFKDENDFSEQAEKYVKETRGYRVPLFPPVVMDIVYNGENEECWSSKNYALKTGFEGEIITVYRSTLDYDNAEG
;
A
#
# COMPACT_ATOMS: atom_id res chain seq x y z
N MET A 1 14.21 7.37 1.81
CA MET A 1 13.89 6.90 3.18
C MET A 1 13.08 5.62 3.03
N THR A 2 13.34 4.56 3.81
CA THR A 2 12.54 3.32 3.71
C THR A 2 11.33 3.44 4.62
N VAL A 3 10.12 3.39 4.05
CA VAL A 3 8.91 3.33 4.87
C VAL A 3 8.74 1.89 5.35
N HIS A 4 8.93 1.67 6.64
CA HIS A 4 8.81 0.34 7.23
C HIS A 4 7.33 0.03 7.52
N GLY A 5 6.82 -1.04 6.91
CA GLY A 5 5.46 -1.54 7.12
C GLY A 5 4.49 -1.25 5.98
N PHE A 6 3.22 -1.56 6.21
CA PHE A 6 2.12 -1.35 5.26
C PHE A 6 1.41 -0.02 5.52
N MET A 7 1.01 0.62 4.43
CA MET A 7 0.11 1.77 4.42
C MET A 7 -1.18 1.34 3.73
N GLU A 8 -2.31 1.80 4.26
CA GLU A 8 -3.62 1.60 3.65
C GLU A 8 -4.16 2.96 3.18
N ASP A 9 -5.09 2.93 2.22
CA ASP A 9 -5.91 4.10 1.95
C ASP A 9 -7.01 4.25 3.01
N TRP A 10 -7.69 5.39 3.00
CA TRP A 10 -8.71 5.71 4.01
C TRP A 10 -9.86 4.69 4.04
N ASP A 11 -10.26 4.17 2.88
CA ASP A 11 -11.32 3.16 2.76
C ASP A 11 -10.81 1.73 3.02
N GLY A 12 -9.49 1.54 3.20
CA GLY A 12 -8.88 0.23 3.42
C GLY A 12 -9.11 -0.74 2.27
N GLU A 13 -9.26 -0.24 1.04
CA GLU A 13 -9.37 -1.03 -0.19
C GLU A 13 -8.02 -1.24 -0.86
N ILE A 14 -7.03 -0.43 -0.52
CA ILE A 14 -5.71 -0.44 -1.09
C ILE A 14 -4.70 -0.63 0.03
N VAL A 15 -3.74 -1.50 -0.21
CA VAL A 15 -2.55 -1.65 0.63
C VAL A 15 -1.31 -1.43 -0.22
N LEU A 16 -0.35 -0.71 0.35
CA LEU A 16 0.91 -0.43 -0.31
C LEU A 16 2.08 -0.40 0.67
N SER A 17 3.28 -0.66 0.16
CA SER A 17 4.51 -0.61 0.94
C SER A 17 5.73 -0.42 0.04
N ASP A 18 6.80 0.13 0.59
CA ASP A 18 8.07 0.34 -0.12
C ASP A 18 8.58 -0.98 -0.71
N ILE A 19 8.93 -0.95 -2.01
CA ILE A 19 9.43 -2.14 -2.72
C ILE A 19 10.66 -2.77 -2.04
N HIS A 20 11.48 -1.97 -1.34
CA HIS A 20 12.69 -2.45 -0.68
C HIS A 20 12.43 -3.31 0.56
N ASN A 21 11.19 -3.35 1.05
CA ASN A 21 10.80 -4.24 2.16
C ASN A 21 10.59 -5.70 1.73
N PHE A 22 10.54 -5.96 0.42
CA PHE A 22 10.15 -7.26 -0.14
C PHE A 22 11.23 -7.75 -1.11
N LYS A 23 11.30 -9.07 -1.27
CA LYS A 23 12.20 -9.69 -2.25
C LYS A 23 11.68 -9.51 -3.67
N ASP A 24 10.36 -9.64 -3.83
CA ASP A 24 9.64 -9.56 -5.09
C ASP A 24 8.14 -9.32 -4.84
N GLU A 25 7.36 -9.27 -5.92
CA GLU A 25 5.91 -9.02 -5.87
C GLU A 25 5.11 -10.12 -5.13
N ASN A 26 5.58 -11.38 -5.14
CA ASN A 26 4.89 -12.46 -4.44
C ASN A 26 5.14 -12.35 -2.94
N ASP A 27 6.37 -12.03 -2.54
CA ASP A 27 6.73 -11.76 -1.15
C ASP A 27 5.91 -10.58 -0.59
N PHE A 28 5.67 -9.54 -1.40
CA PHE A 28 4.71 -8.47 -1.06
C PHE A 28 3.29 -9.00 -0.86
N SER A 29 2.74 -9.74 -1.82
CA SER A 29 1.37 -10.26 -1.74
C SER A 29 1.14 -11.15 -0.52
N GLU A 30 2.07 -12.07 -0.23
CA GLU A 30 1.98 -12.95 0.94
C GLU A 30 2.02 -12.17 2.25
N GLN A 31 2.92 -11.19 2.37
CA GLN A 31 3.02 -10.36 3.57
C GLN A 31 1.80 -9.43 3.71
N ALA A 32 1.26 -8.92 2.60
CA ALA A 32 0.08 -8.06 2.59
C ALA A 32 -1.18 -8.85 2.99
N GLU A 33 -1.41 -10.04 2.43
CA GLU A 33 -2.52 -10.94 2.85
C GLU A 33 -2.44 -11.23 4.35
N LYS A 34 -1.23 -11.51 4.85
CA LYS A 34 -1.00 -11.78 6.26
C LYS A 34 -1.32 -10.55 7.12
N TYR A 35 -0.80 -9.38 6.76
CA TYR A 35 -1.09 -8.12 7.44
C TYR A 35 -2.60 -7.85 7.49
N VAL A 36 -3.28 -7.98 6.35
CA VAL A 36 -4.73 -7.77 6.24
C VAL A 36 -5.49 -8.74 7.13
N LYS A 37 -5.10 -10.02 7.14
CA LYS A 37 -5.70 -11.05 7.99
C LYS A 37 -5.47 -10.81 9.48
N GLU A 38 -4.27 -10.37 9.87
CA GLU A 38 -3.96 -10.05 11.27
C GLU A 38 -4.73 -8.81 11.74
N THR A 39 -4.89 -7.80 10.88
CA THR A 39 -5.62 -6.57 11.20
C THR A 39 -7.14 -6.77 11.22
N ARG A 40 -7.71 -7.50 10.24
CA ARG A 40 -9.16 -7.65 10.07
C ARG A 40 -9.74 -8.91 10.70
N GLY A 41 -8.92 -9.94 10.96
CA GLY A 41 -9.33 -11.23 11.52
C GLY A 41 -9.82 -12.28 10.52
N TYR A 42 -9.89 -11.93 9.22
CA TYR A 42 -10.30 -12.83 8.14
C TYR A 42 -9.44 -12.59 6.88
N ARG A 43 -9.43 -13.55 5.95
CA ARG A 43 -8.60 -13.46 4.75
C ARG A 43 -9.29 -12.60 3.70
N VAL A 44 -8.56 -11.62 3.15
CA VAL A 44 -8.96 -10.90 1.95
C VAL A 44 -7.85 -11.08 0.91
N PRO A 45 -8.10 -11.77 -0.21
CA PRO A 45 -7.13 -11.88 -1.28
C PRO A 45 -6.77 -10.51 -1.85
N LEU A 46 -5.63 -10.41 -2.52
CA LEU A 46 -5.22 -9.20 -3.25
C LEU A 46 -5.28 -9.43 -4.74
N PHE A 47 -5.63 -8.36 -5.47
CA PHE A 47 -5.34 -8.30 -6.89
C PHE A 47 -3.82 -8.32 -7.14
N PRO A 48 -3.38 -8.63 -8.38
CA PRO A 48 -1.97 -8.53 -8.73
C PRO A 48 -1.41 -7.14 -8.40
N PRO A 49 -0.29 -7.04 -7.67
CA PRO A 49 0.28 -5.77 -7.29
C PRO A 49 0.81 -5.02 -8.50
N VAL A 50 0.80 -3.70 -8.40
CA VAL A 50 1.41 -2.79 -9.38
C VAL A 50 2.52 -2.00 -8.71
N VAL A 51 3.62 -1.79 -9.43
CA VAL A 51 4.69 -0.89 -9.00
C VAL A 51 4.33 0.53 -9.41
N MET A 52 4.36 1.46 -8.46
CA MET A 52 4.10 2.86 -8.75
C MET A 52 4.88 3.81 -7.85
N ASP A 53 5.03 5.05 -8.32
CA ASP A 53 5.58 6.14 -7.52
C ASP A 53 4.46 6.89 -6.76
N ILE A 54 4.69 7.11 -5.47
CA ILE A 54 3.88 7.96 -4.61
C ILE A 54 4.73 9.10 -4.04
N VAL A 55 4.08 10.14 -3.56
CA VAL A 55 4.70 11.15 -2.69
C VAL A 55 4.31 10.82 -1.26
N TYR A 56 5.30 10.62 -0.40
CA TYR A 56 5.13 10.30 1.02
C TYR A 56 5.68 11.45 1.86
N ASN A 57 4.88 11.98 2.79
CA ASN A 57 5.30 13.06 3.67
C ASN A 57 5.48 12.61 5.13
N GLY A 58 4.95 11.46 5.53
CA GLY A 58 5.12 10.90 6.88
C GLY A 58 4.55 11.74 8.03
N GLU A 59 3.80 12.81 7.74
CA GLU A 59 3.36 13.79 8.74
C GLU A 59 1.88 13.63 9.17
N ASN A 60 1.08 12.79 8.48
CA ASN A 60 -0.37 12.69 8.71
C ASN A 60 -0.94 11.25 8.59
N GLU A 61 -2.21 11.05 8.99
CA GLU A 61 -2.94 9.79 8.76
C GLU A 61 -2.98 9.44 7.27
N GLU A 62 -3.24 10.43 6.41
CA GLU A 62 -3.05 10.33 4.95
C GLU A 62 -1.64 10.83 4.58
N CYS A 63 -0.63 10.09 4.99
CA CYS A 63 0.79 10.44 4.79
C CYS A 63 1.29 10.23 3.36
N TRP A 64 0.43 9.87 2.41
CA TRP A 64 0.83 9.56 1.05
C TRP A 64 -0.20 10.02 0.02
N SER A 65 0.28 10.26 -1.20
CA SER A 65 -0.59 10.47 -2.36
C SER A 65 0.06 9.99 -3.65
N SER A 66 -0.73 9.67 -4.67
CA SER A 66 -0.18 9.35 -5.99
C SER A 66 0.65 10.53 -6.53
N LYS A 67 1.78 10.25 -7.18
CA LYS A 67 2.67 11.29 -7.72
C LYS A 67 1.95 12.31 -8.61
N ASN A 68 1.05 11.85 -9.47
CA ASN A 68 0.27 12.72 -10.36
C ASN A 68 -0.70 13.63 -9.60
N TYR A 69 -1.31 13.14 -8.52
CA TYR A 69 -2.20 13.95 -7.69
C TYR A 69 -1.39 14.95 -6.88
N ALA A 70 -0.32 14.50 -6.24
CA ALA A 70 0.55 15.35 -5.43
C ALA A 70 1.10 16.56 -6.20
N LEU A 71 1.56 16.33 -7.44
CA LEU A 71 2.03 17.40 -8.32
C LEU A 71 0.93 18.42 -8.69
N LYS A 72 -0.35 17.98 -8.75
CA LYS A 72 -1.48 18.86 -9.08
C LYS A 72 -1.97 19.66 -7.88
N THR A 73 -1.90 19.08 -6.68
CA THR A 73 -2.44 19.69 -5.45
C THR A 73 -1.39 20.43 -4.63
N GLY A 74 -0.10 20.29 -4.99
CA GLY A 74 1.00 20.85 -4.20
C GLY A 74 1.27 20.06 -2.92
N PHE A 75 0.96 18.76 -2.90
CA PHE A 75 1.32 17.89 -1.78
C PHE A 75 2.84 17.66 -1.78
N GLU A 76 3.51 18.21 -0.78
CA GLU A 76 4.97 18.13 -0.62
C GLU A 76 5.37 16.85 0.13
N GLY A 77 6.45 16.21 -0.31
CA GLY A 77 6.98 14.99 0.31
C GLY A 77 8.11 14.34 -0.52
N GLU A 78 8.59 13.19 -0.08
CA GLU A 78 9.58 12.38 -0.80
C GLU A 78 8.88 11.47 -1.82
N ILE A 79 9.45 11.36 -3.02
CA ILE A 79 8.98 10.36 -4.00
C ILE A 79 9.59 9.01 -3.63
N ILE A 80 8.72 8.03 -3.37
CA ILE A 80 9.12 6.65 -3.14
C ILE A 80 8.39 5.72 -4.11
N THR A 81 9.01 4.59 -4.42
CA THR A 81 8.43 3.55 -5.26
C THR A 81 7.87 2.45 -4.36
N VAL A 82 6.61 2.08 -4.59
CA VAL A 82 5.87 1.12 -3.76
C VAL A 82 5.27 0.00 -4.60
N TYR A 83 5.12 -1.16 -3.98
CA TYR A 83 4.11 -2.12 -4.42
C TYR A 83 2.77 -1.63 -3.89
N ARG A 84 1.77 -1.54 -4.77
CA ARG A 84 0.38 -1.21 -4.45
C ARG A 84 -0.51 -2.33 -4.93
N SER A 85 -1.43 -2.78 -4.10
CA SER A 85 -2.49 -3.67 -4.54
C SER A 85 -3.85 -3.30 -3.95
N THR A 86 -4.90 -3.71 -4.63
CA THR A 86 -6.29 -3.58 -4.19
C THR A 86 -6.73 -4.90 -3.55
N LEU A 87 -7.47 -4.81 -2.46
CA LEU A 87 -8.08 -5.95 -1.79
C LEU A 87 -9.30 -6.44 -2.57
N ASP A 88 -9.36 -7.75 -2.82
CA ASP A 88 -10.47 -8.42 -3.49
C ASP A 88 -11.52 -8.82 -2.45
N TYR A 89 -12.30 -7.83 -2.00
CA TYR A 89 -13.37 -8.04 -1.02
C TYR A 89 -14.49 -8.96 -1.51
N ASP A 90 -14.72 -9.03 -2.83
CA ASP A 90 -15.70 -9.96 -3.41
C ASP A 90 -15.31 -11.43 -3.17
N ASN A 91 -14.02 -11.72 -2.97
CA ASN A 91 -13.48 -13.05 -2.68
C ASN A 91 -12.98 -13.18 -1.24
N ALA A 92 -13.43 -12.33 -0.31
CA ALA A 92 -13.05 -12.44 1.09
C ALA A 92 -13.60 -13.73 1.73
N GLU A 93 -12.77 -14.39 2.55
CA GLU A 93 -13.09 -15.63 3.25
C GLU A 93 -13.03 -15.38 4.77
N GLY A 94 -14.19 -15.43 5.43
CA GLY A 94 -14.37 -15.23 6.88
C GLY A 94 -15.02 -16.40 7.59
#